data_AF-A0A537EH10-F1
#
_entry.id   AF-A0A537EH10-F1
#
_cell.length_a   1.000
_cell.length_b   1.000
_cell.length_c   1.000
_cell.angle_alpha   90.00
_cell.angle_beta   90.00
_cell.angle_gamma   90.00
#
_symmetry.space_group_name_H-M   'P 1'
#
loop_
_entity.id
_entity.type
_entity.pdbx_description
1 polymer ?
#
loop_
_entity_poly.entity_id
_entity_poly.type
_entity_poly.pdbx_seq_one_letter_code
_entity_poly.pdbx_strand_id
1 'polypeptide(L)'
;MMSKPVLTVELKALQNRASEATQFLKSKLEGKMKTRGTQLQIEGAKTKEVKLLLHKFLHHQGLNHYRVLSQSGVLEVTPPEKHDLHPLEREGSPPTAAQTTPYYFPQAPVLTPERQKKAKPKHKHE
;
A
#
# COMPACT_ATOMS: atom_id res chain seq x y z
N MET A 1 39.39 13.20 7.86
CA MET A 1 38.49 13.59 6.76
C MET A 1 37.29 12.66 6.79
N MET A 2 36.07 13.16 7.05
CA MET A 2 34.86 12.32 6.99
C MET A 2 34.50 12.07 5.53
N SER A 3 34.52 10.81 5.09
CA SER A 3 34.05 10.40 3.78
C SER A 3 32.58 10.78 3.62
N LYS A 4 32.23 11.45 2.51
CA LYS A 4 30.82 11.76 2.22
C LYS A 4 30.05 10.45 2.03
N PRO A 5 28.85 10.32 2.61
CA PRO A 5 28.05 9.11 2.43
C PRO A 5 27.68 8.96 0.95
N VAL A 6 27.84 7.75 0.42
CA VAL A 6 27.41 7.37 -0.92
C VAL A 6 26.10 6.62 -0.80
N LEU A 7 25.05 7.17 -1.40
CA LEU A 7 23.74 6.54 -1.48
C LEU A 7 23.58 5.89 -2.86
N THR A 8 23.11 4.65 -2.88
CA THR A 8 22.74 3.96 -4.12
C THR A 8 21.23 3.92 -4.23
N VAL A 9 20.67 4.26 -5.39
CA VAL A 9 19.24 4.21 -5.68
C VAL A 9 19.00 3.22 -6.81
N GLU A 10 18.17 2.22 -6.55
CA GLU A 10 17.77 1.17 -7.49
C GLU A 10 16.38 1.48 -8.05
N LEU A 11 16.32 1.77 -9.35
CA LEU A 11 15.11 2.13 -10.09
C LEU A 11 14.62 0.99 -10.99
N LYS A 12 15.01 -0.26 -10.69
CA LYS A 12 14.73 -1.45 -11.50
C LYS A 12 13.24 -1.65 -11.79
N ALA A 13 12.36 -1.34 -10.83
CA ALA A 13 10.92 -1.48 -11.00
C ALA A 13 10.28 -0.40 -11.90
N LEU A 14 11.00 0.69 -12.19
CA LEU A 14 10.47 1.83 -12.94
C LEU A 14 10.77 1.79 -14.43
N GLN A 15 11.67 0.91 -14.90
CA GLN A 15 12.02 0.63 -16.31
C GLN A 15 11.85 1.84 -17.26
N ASN A 16 10.66 2.01 -17.85
CA ASN A 16 10.31 3.09 -18.78
C ASN A 16 10.48 4.51 -18.22
N ARG A 17 10.34 4.70 -16.90
CA ARG A 17 10.37 5.99 -16.20
C ARG A 17 11.66 6.22 -15.39
N ALA A 18 12.64 5.32 -15.49
CA ALA A 18 13.90 5.44 -14.76
C ALA A 18 14.72 6.68 -15.19
N SER A 19 14.67 7.05 -16.47
CA SER A 19 15.31 8.25 -17.02
C SER A 19 14.69 9.53 -16.44
N GLU A 20 13.36 9.63 -16.45
CA GLU A 20 12.60 10.74 -15.87
C GLU A 20 12.87 10.90 -14.37
N ALA A 21 12.87 9.80 -13.62
CA ALA A 21 13.20 9.80 -12.20
C ALA A 21 14.61 10.33 -11.96
N THR A 22 15.57 9.94 -12.80
CA THR A 22 16.96 10.40 -12.72
C THR A 22 17.07 11.90 -13.02
N GLN A 23 16.37 12.39 -14.04
CA GLN A 23 16.33 13.83 -14.36
C GLN A 23 15.67 14.64 -13.24
N PHE A 24 14.57 14.14 -12.68
CA PHE A 24 13.88 14.77 -11.55
C PHE A 24 14.81 14.90 -10.34
N LEU A 25 15.47 13.81 -9.95
CA LEU A 25 16.44 13.84 -8.84
C LEU A 25 17.61 14.79 -9.14
N LYS A 26 18.10 14.83 -10.39
CA LYS A 26 19.16 15.76 -10.79
C LYS A 26 18.75 17.23 -10.65
N SER A 27 17.48 17.55 -10.93
CA SER A 27 16.97 18.92 -10.81
C SER A 27 16.75 19.39 -9.37
N LYS A 28 16.64 18.46 -8.42
CA LYS A 28 16.28 18.76 -7.02
C LYS A 28 17.42 18.61 -6.04
N LEU A 29 18.41 17.78 -6.35
CA LEU A 29 19.54 17.49 -5.49
C LEU A 29 20.80 18.20 -5.97
N GLU A 30 21.42 18.95 -5.07
CA GLU A 30 22.75 19.49 -5.27
C GLU A 30 23.78 18.43 -4.85
N GLY A 31 24.42 17.78 -5.82
CA GLY A 31 25.38 16.73 -5.53
C GLY A 31 25.97 16.06 -6.77
N LYS A 32 27.11 15.39 -6.59
CA LYS A 32 27.70 14.56 -7.65
C LYS A 32 26.87 13.28 -7.77
N MET A 33 26.29 13.08 -8.96
CA MET A 33 25.48 11.91 -9.27
C MET A 33 26.10 11.14 -10.43
N LYS A 34 26.21 9.83 -10.29
CA LYS A 34 26.66 8.90 -11.35
C LYS A 34 25.52 7.96 -11.69
N THR A 35 25.14 7.92 -12.96
CA THR A 35 24.08 7.04 -13.45
C THR A 35 24.70 5.78 -14.05
N ARG A 36 24.22 4.61 -13.64
CA ARG A 36 24.60 3.28 -14.14
C ARG A 36 23.34 2.52 -14.55
N GLY A 37 22.82 2.80 -15.75
CA GLY A 37 21.58 2.18 -16.23
C GLY A 37 20.40 2.45 -15.28
N THR A 38 19.90 1.41 -14.62
CA THR A 38 18.80 1.49 -13.63
C THR A 38 19.24 1.87 -12.23
N GLN A 39 20.55 2.03 -11.99
CA GLN A 39 21.12 2.38 -10.70
C GLN A 39 21.66 3.82 -10.72
N LEU A 40 21.41 4.57 -9.65
CA LEU A 40 21.90 5.93 -9.49
C LEU A 40 22.69 6.05 -8.19
N GLN A 41 23.94 6.48 -8.29
CA GLN A 41 24.79 6.76 -7.13
C GLN A 41 24.80 8.25 -6.85
N ILE A 42 24.55 8.64 -5.60
CA ILE A 42 24.46 10.03 -5.15
C ILE A 42 25.45 10.22 -4.00
N GLU A 43 26.41 11.13 -4.18
CA GLU A 43 27.38 11.48 -3.14
C GLU A 43 26.89 12.67 -2.30
N GLY A 44 26.85 12.51 -0.98
CA GLY A 44 26.58 13.60 -0.03
C GLY A 44 25.11 13.91 0.25
N ALA A 45 24.16 13.20 -0.36
CA ALA A 45 22.74 13.39 -0.10
C ALA A 45 22.26 12.60 1.13
N LYS A 46 21.28 13.15 1.86
CA LYS A 46 20.65 12.45 2.99
C LYS A 46 19.64 11.42 2.46
N THR A 47 19.70 10.19 2.96
CA THR A 47 18.78 9.08 2.59
C THR A 47 17.30 9.48 2.67
N LYS A 48 16.91 10.18 3.75
CA LYS A 48 15.52 10.62 3.97
C LYS A 48 15.02 11.61 2.91
N GLU A 49 15.90 12.49 2.44
CA GLU A 49 15.57 13.50 1.43
C GLU A 49 15.38 12.85 0.07
N VAL A 50 16.28 11.96 -0.33
CA VAL A 50 16.17 11.21 -1.59
C VAL A 50 14.90 10.35 -1.58
N LYS A 51 14.60 9.69 -0.45
CA LYS A 51 13.36 8.92 -0.28
C LYS A 51 12.10 9.78 -0.46
N LEU A 52 12.08 10.98 0.14
CA LEU A 52 10.96 11.91 0.00
C LEU A 52 10.77 12.37 -1.44
N LEU A 53 11.87 12.70 -2.14
CA LEU A 53 11.83 13.11 -3.55
C LEU A 53 11.31 11.98 -4.43
N LEU A 54 11.74 10.74 -4.20
CA LEU A 54 11.22 9.59 -4.93
C LEU A 54 9.73 9.38 -4.68
N HIS A 55 9.25 9.50 -3.43
CA HIS A 55 7.80 9.45 -3.16
C HIS A 55 7.05 10.53 -3.94
N LYS A 56 7.54 11.78 -3.94
CA LYS A 56 6.93 12.88 -4.71
C LYS A 56 6.87 12.58 -6.20
N PHE A 57 7.96 12.04 -6.77
CA PHE A 57 8.01 11.63 -8.16
C PHE A 57 6.96 10.54 -8.47
N LEU A 58 6.92 9.49 -7.64
CA LEU A 58 5.96 8.39 -7.80
C LEU A 58 4.51 8.88 -7.74
N HIS A 59 4.18 9.77 -6.80
CA HIS A 59 2.86 10.37 -6.70
C HIS A 59 2.48 11.19 -7.94
N HIS A 60 3.40 12.02 -8.44
CA HIS A 60 3.15 12.83 -9.63
C HIS A 60 2.96 11.98 -10.90
N GLN A 61 3.53 10.78 -10.91
CA GLN A 61 3.46 9.83 -12.02
C GLN A 61 2.27 8.85 -11.91
N GLY A 62 1.42 9.00 -10.88
CA GLY A 62 0.30 8.10 -10.61
C GLY A 62 0.70 6.71 -10.08
N LEU A 63 1.96 6.54 -9.66
CA LEU A 63 2.52 5.27 -9.15
C LEU A 63 2.38 5.19 -7.62
N ASN A 64 1.23 5.57 -7.08
CA ASN A 64 0.98 5.65 -5.63
C ASN A 64 1.15 4.32 -4.88
N HIS A 65 1.04 3.21 -5.61
CA HIS A 65 1.14 1.86 -5.07
C HIS A 65 2.59 1.36 -4.97
N TYR A 66 3.55 2.07 -5.55
CA TYR A 66 4.96 1.74 -5.43
C TYR A 66 5.51 2.19 -4.09
N ARG A 67 6.41 1.40 -3.52
CA ARG A 67 7.06 1.68 -2.24
C ARG A 67 8.52 2.00 -2.45
N VAL A 68 9.07 2.86 -1.60
CA VAL A 68 10.51 3.14 -1.56
C VAL A 68 11.10 2.62 -0.26
N LEU A 69 11.87 1.54 -0.36
CA LEU A 69 12.53 0.88 0.75
C LEU A 69 13.95 1.43 0.90
N SER A 70 14.40 1.55 2.15
CA SER A 70 15.77 1.98 2.47
C SER A 70 16.45 0.84 3.21
N GLN A 71 17.41 0.19 2.57
CA GLN A 71 18.18 -0.91 3.12
C GLN A 71 19.67 -0.56 3.10
N SER A 72 20.27 -0.33 4.27
CA SER A 72 21.74 -0.22 4.45
C SER A 72 22.48 0.68 3.43
N GLY A 73 21.92 1.84 3.09
CA GLY A 73 22.53 2.79 2.12
C GLY A 73 22.09 2.59 0.67
N VAL A 74 21.24 1.60 0.41
CA VAL A 74 20.54 1.38 -0.85
C VAL A 74 19.08 1.79 -0.70
N LEU A 75 18.57 2.53 -1.69
CA LEU A 75 17.19 2.92 -1.80
C LEU A 75 16.54 2.20 -2.97
N GLU A 76 15.61 1.29 -2.70
CA GLU A 76 14.96 0.48 -3.71
C GLU A 76 13.52 0.93 -3.94
N VAL A 77 13.15 1.07 -5.22
CA VAL A 77 11.74 1.25 -5.61
C VAL A 77 11.15 -0.12 -5.90
N THR A 78 10.18 -0.54 -5.09
CA THR A 78 9.51 -1.84 -5.17
C THR A 78 8.08 -1.65 -5.67
N PRO A 79 7.59 -2.49 -6.60
CA PRO A 79 6.18 -2.47 -6.99
C PRO A 79 5.28 -2.79 -5.78
N PRO A 80 3.96 -2.50 -5.86
CA PRO A 80 3.04 -2.96 -4.84
C PRO A 80 3.19 -4.46 -4.66
N GLU A 81 3.40 -4.84 -3.40
CA GLU A 81 3.22 -6.21 -2.97
C GLU A 81 1.80 -6.59 -3.41
N LYS A 82 1.69 -7.59 -4.28
CA LYS A 82 0.40 -8.18 -4.60
C LYS A 82 -0.09 -8.72 -3.27
N HIS A 83 -0.93 -7.96 -2.59
CA HIS A 83 -1.68 -8.50 -1.47
C HIS A 83 -2.51 -9.59 -2.11
N ASP A 84 -2.02 -10.83 -2.01
CA ASP A 84 -2.87 -12.00 -2.14
C ASP A 84 -4.01 -11.71 -1.18
N LEU A 85 -5.18 -11.43 -1.76
CA LEU A 85 -6.40 -11.17 -1.01
C LEU A 85 -6.48 -12.33 -0.03
N HIS A 86 -6.22 -12.05 1.25
CA HIS A 86 -6.41 -13.07 2.25
C HIS A 86 -7.85 -13.54 2.05
N PRO A 87 -8.09 -14.84 1.84
CA PRO A 87 -9.45 -15.33 1.71
C PRO A 87 -10.20 -14.78 2.91
N LEU A 88 -11.26 -14.01 2.64
CA LEU A 88 -12.10 -13.42 3.68
C LEU A 88 -12.38 -14.57 4.65
N GLU A 89 -11.87 -14.48 5.88
CA GLU A 89 -12.09 -15.53 6.86
C GLU A 89 -13.61 -15.74 6.91
N ARG A 90 -14.04 -17.01 6.75
CA ARG A 90 -15.46 -17.36 6.68
C ARG A 90 -16.18 -16.63 7.80
N GLU A 91 -17.17 -15.80 7.45
CA GLU A 91 -18.06 -15.20 8.45
C GLU A 91 -18.60 -16.33 9.32
N GLY A 92 -18.08 -16.43 10.54
CA GLY A 92 -18.69 -17.29 11.55
C GLY A 92 -20.09 -16.78 11.79
N SER A 93 -21.08 -17.68 11.80
CA SER A 93 -22.41 -17.27 12.25
C SER A 93 -22.31 -16.88 13.73
N PRO A 94 -22.85 -15.72 14.15
CA PRO A 94 -22.94 -15.39 15.56
C PRO A 94 -23.71 -16.50 16.30
N PRO A 95 -23.31 -16.84 17.53
CA PRO A 95 -23.99 -17.87 18.30
C PRO A 95 -25.42 -17.43 18.61
N THR A 96 -26.35 -18.37 18.52
CA THR A 96 -27.75 -18.16 18.95
C THR A 96 -27.80 -17.92 20.45
N ALA A 97 -28.77 -17.15 20.96
CA ALA A 97 -28.90 -16.87 22.39
C ALA A 97 -28.85 -18.13 23.28
N ALA A 98 -29.46 -19.23 22.83
CA ALA A 98 -29.42 -20.52 23.51
C ALA A 98 -28.01 -21.16 23.59
N GLN A 99 -27.12 -20.83 22.66
CA GLN A 99 -25.73 -21.28 22.64
C GLN A 99 -24.82 -20.44 23.57
N THR A 100 -25.20 -19.21 23.87
CA THR A 100 -24.42 -18.28 24.70
C THR A 100 -24.77 -18.36 26.19
N THR A 101 -25.94 -18.89 26.56
CA THR A 101 -26.39 -18.93 27.97
C THR A 101 -25.92 -20.18 28.73
N PRO A 102 -25.43 -20.05 29.97
CA PRO A 102 -24.91 -21.19 30.76
C PRO A 102 -26.00 -22.10 31.35
N TYR A 103 -27.27 -21.72 31.27
CA TYR A 103 -28.40 -22.48 31.81
C TYR A 103 -29.23 -23.13 30.70
N TYR A 104 -29.61 -24.39 30.90
CA TYR A 104 -30.48 -25.14 30.01
C TYR A 104 -31.94 -24.69 30.17
N PHE A 105 -32.55 -24.20 29.09
CA PHE A 105 -33.96 -23.84 29.05
C PHE A 105 -34.77 -24.99 28.40
N PRO A 106 -35.48 -25.84 29.18
CA PRO A 106 -36.19 -27.01 28.65
C PRO A 106 -37.34 -26.65 27.69
N GLN A 107 -37.81 -25.41 27.71
CA GLN A 107 -38.78 -24.86 26.76
C GLN A 107 -38.28 -23.50 26.28
N ALA A 108 -37.51 -23.48 25.19
CA ALA A 108 -37.20 -22.23 24.51
C ALA A 108 -38.48 -21.68 23.86
N PRO A 109 -38.93 -20.45 24.16
CA PRO A 109 -40.03 -19.87 23.41
C PRO A 109 -39.61 -19.76 21.94
N VAL A 110 -40.40 -20.37 21.05
CA VAL A 110 -40.17 -20.28 19.61
C VAL A 110 -40.37 -18.82 19.22
N LEU A 111 -39.26 -18.08 19.05
CA LEU A 111 -39.29 -16.76 18.45
C LEU A 111 -39.64 -16.95 16.98
N THR A 112 -40.93 -16.84 16.67
CA THR A 112 -41.36 -16.74 15.27
C THR A 112 -40.69 -15.50 14.68
N PRO A 113 -39.95 -15.61 13.57
CA PRO A 113 -39.36 -14.44 12.95
C PRO A 113 -40.51 -13.52 12.57
N GLU A 114 -40.48 -12.29 13.09
CA GLU A 114 -41.46 -11.28 12.73
C GLU A 114 -41.44 -11.16 11.19
N ARG A 115 -42.62 -11.27 10.56
CA ARG A 115 -42.75 -11.22 9.10
C ARG A 115 -42.08 -9.94 8.60
N GLN A 116 -40.91 -10.08 7.96
CA GLN A 116 -40.30 -8.98 7.23
C GLN A 116 -41.33 -8.46 6.23
N LYS A 117 -41.87 -7.26 6.49
CA LYS A 117 -42.78 -6.58 5.57
C LYS A 117 -42.02 -6.37 4.27
N LYS A 118 -42.38 -7.13 3.23
CA LYS A 118 -41.80 -6.95 1.89
C LYS A 118 -42.03 -5.49 1.47
N ALA A 119 -40.96 -4.76 1.22
CA ALA A 119 -41.03 -3.42 0.66
C ALA A 119 -41.73 -3.51 -0.71
N LYS A 120 -42.80 -2.74 -0.90
CA LYS A 120 -43.49 -2.65 -2.19
C LYS A 120 -42.54 -2.05 -3.24
N PRO A 121 -42.46 -2.60 -4.46
CA PRO A 121 -41.67 -1.99 -5.52
C PRO A 121 -42.28 -0.64 -5.90
N LYS A 122 -41.44 0.41 -6.00
CA LYS A 122 -41.87 1.70 -6.52
C LYS A 122 -42.12 1.56 -8.02
N HIS A 123 -43.37 1.79 -8.44
CA HIS A 123 -43.74 1.91 -9.85
C HIS A 123 -43.00 3.12 -10.44
N LYS A 124 -42.15 2.90 -11.45
CA LYS A 124 -41.70 3.99 -12.31
C LYS A 124 -42.89 4.37 -13.20
N HIS A 125 -43.28 5.63 -13.17
CA HIS A 125 -44.09 6.21 -14.22
C HIS A 125 -43.14 6.86 -15.22
N GLU A 126 -43.42 6.56 -16.49
CA GLU A 126 -42.84 7.12 -17.72
C GLU A 126 -43.08 8.63 -17.83
#